data_AF-A8U7L5-F1
#
_entry.id   AF-A8U7L5-F1
#
_cell.length_a   1.000
_cell.length_b   1.000
_cell.length_c   1.000
_cell.angle_alpha   90.00
_cell.angle_beta   90.00
_cell.angle_gamma   90.00
#
_symmetry.space_group_name_H-M   'P 1'
#
loop_
_entity.id
_entity.type
_entity.pdbx_description
1 polymer ?
#
loop_
_entity_poly.entity_id
_entity_poly.type
_entity_poly.pdbx_seq_one_letter_code
_entity_poly.pdbx_strand_id
1 'polypeptide(L)'
;MNNLKSGTYKGRATGYHDYITVDVEVDGEKIVKINYSENETPNKGGVAVAKMVEEIIKQQSVEIDTVSGATYASEGTLRAVDYALGVARGERAPIDGEFNEKSGTIEHHFTSGTYSGNGDGYKGEINLNVTVSENKIEKIEYQGKETADIGGKAIEDIIATILRSQSTQVDSISGATFSSRGTQEALDYALGIARGEIDPEAAPKLEDLEPRIQFRGGSLTIEQIEAILNTLPVEITFVGPDLRFQYFNEDHHEFHRSKASLGSHFIDCHPPHLREFVGKLAGELAAGTRKSETHWFTRKDDGRKIFITYLPVTNRKGETIGFMEYVQNGTPFMNTIDEPNLRGQLSDPTEPNPFAREKWN
;
A
#
# COMPACT_ATOMS: atom_id res chain seq x y z
N MET A 1 -16.95 28.26 -10.38
CA MET A 1 -18.34 27.85 -10.07
C MET A 1 -19.00 27.01 -11.16
N ASN A 2 -18.35 26.79 -12.32
CA ASN A 2 -18.97 25.98 -13.39
C ASN A 2 -19.22 24.54 -12.91
N ASN A 3 -20.33 23.94 -13.36
CA ASN A 3 -20.72 22.54 -13.12
C ASN A 3 -21.27 22.20 -11.73
N LEU A 4 -21.82 23.15 -10.98
CA LEU A 4 -22.61 22.80 -9.79
C LEU A 4 -23.90 22.10 -10.21
N LYS A 5 -24.18 20.92 -9.64
CA LYS A 5 -25.46 20.23 -9.79
C LYS A 5 -26.44 20.76 -8.75
N SER A 6 -27.73 20.84 -9.11
CA SER A 6 -28.78 21.19 -8.14
C SER A 6 -28.87 20.13 -7.04
N GLY A 7 -29.07 20.58 -5.81
CA GLY A 7 -29.20 19.72 -4.64
C GLY A 7 -28.79 20.42 -3.35
N THR A 8 -28.95 19.73 -2.22
CA THR A 8 -28.45 20.19 -0.93
C THR A 8 -27.21 19.37 -0.57
N TYR A 9 -26.09 20.07 -0.39
CA TYR A 9 -24.78 19.44 -0.18
C TYR A 9 -24.25 19.79 1.19
N LYS A 10 -23.83 18.75 1.92
CA LYS A 10 -23.28 18.91 3.26
C LYS A 10 -21.79 19.18 3.19
N GLY A 11 -21.33 20.05 4.07
CA GLY A 11 -19.93 20.43 4.22
C GLY A 11 -19.54 20.52 5.67
N ARG A 12 -18.29 20.23 5.98
CA ARG A 12 -17.78 20.32 7.36
C ARG A 12 -16.30 20.67 7.37
N ALA A 13 -15.91 21.53 8.31
CA ALA A 13 -14.51 21.79 8.59
C ALA A 13 -14.31 22.21 10.05
N THR A 14 -13.06 22.13 10.52
CA THR A 14 -12.68 22.56 11.87
C THR A 14 -12.75 24.08 12.00
N GLY A 15 -13.54 24.57 12.96
CA GLY A 15 -13.56 25.96 13.42
C GLY A 15 -12.61 26.19 14.61
N TYR A 16 -12.81 27.29 15.33
CA TYR A 16 -12.04 27.66 16.53
C TYR A 16 -12.44 26.86 17.77
N HIS A 17 -13.75 26.75 18.04
CA HIS A 17 -14.25 26.07 19.24
C HIS A 17 -14.69 24.64 18.95
N ASP A 18 -15.37 24.45 17.82
CA ASP A 18 -15.88 23.16 17.36
C ASP A 18 -15.87 23.11 15.82
N TYR A 19 -16.40 22.03 15.24
CA TYR A 19 -16.62 21.95 13.81
C TYR A 19 -17.76 22.87 13.36
N ILE A 20 -17.55 23.48 12.20
CA ILE A 20 -18.58 24.20 11.45
C ILE A 20 -19.13 23.22 10.43
N THR A 21 -20.42 22.90 10.53
CA THR A 21 -21.15 22.14 9.51
C THR A 21 -22.03 23.09 8.72
N VAL A 22 -22.18 22.82 7.43
CA VAL A 22 -23.01 23.60 6.51
C VAL A 22 -23.86 22.69 5.64
N ASP A 23 -25.09 23.11 5.33
CA ASP A 23 -25.93 22.55 4.29
C ASP A 23 -26.13 23.60 3.21
N VAL A 24 -25.47 23.41 2.07
CA VAL A 24 -25.45 24.34 0.94
C VAL A 24 -26.48 23.90 -0.09
N GLU A 25 -27.55 24.68 -0.23
CA GLU A 25 -28.58 24.48 -1.25
C GLU A 25 -28.16 25.15 -2.55
N VAL A 26 -28.11 24.36 -3.62
CA VAL A 26 -27.78 24.78 -4.98
C VAL A 26 -28.98 24.57 -5.89
N ASP A 27 -29.36 25.60 -6.64
CA ASP A 27 -30.35 25.52 -7.73
C ASP A 27 -29.71 25.99 -9.04
N GLY A 28 -29.58 25.08 -9.99
CA GLY A 28 -28.77 25.26 -11.19
C GLY A 28 -27.31 25.43 -10.80
N GLU A 29 -26.70 26.53 -11.22
CA GLU A 29 -25.31 26.89 -10.85
C GLU A 29 -25.22 27.91 -9.71
N LYS A 30 -26.32 28.12 -8.95
CA LYS A 30 -26.38 29.15 -7.90
C LYS A 30 -26.53 28.57 -6.50
N ILE A 31 -25.76 29.11 -5.57
CA ILE A 31 -25.92 28.92 -4.12
C ILE A 31 -27.13 29.74 -3.67
N VAL A 32 -28.21 29.06 -3.28
CA VAL A 32 -29.47 29.70 -2.89
C VAL A 32 -29.51 29.95 -1.39
N LYS A 33 -28.98 29.01 -0.62
CA LYS A 33 -29.06 29.02 0.85
C LYS A 33 -27.90 28.24 1.45
N ILE A 34 -27.45 28.67 2.62
CA ILE A 34 -26.50 27.91 3.44
C ILE A 34 -27.06 27.89 4.86
N ASN A 35 -27.48 26.71 5.34
CA ASN A 35 -27.71 26.51 6.77
C ASN A 35 -26.39 26.11 7.43
N TYR A 36 -26.21 26.39 8.72
CA TYR A 36 -24.97 26.06 9.43
C TYR A 36 -25.21 25.78 10.91
N SER A 37 -24.29 25.07 11.57
CA SER A 37 -24.33 24.84 13.02
C SER A 37 -23.84 26.05 13.82
N GLU A 38 -24.48 26.32 14.96
CA GLU A 38 -24.10 27.41 15.88
C GLU A 38 -23.12 26.95 16.98
N ASN A 39 -22.21 26.02 16.68
CA ASN A 39 -21.32 25.42 17.68
C ASN A 39 -20.04 26.24 17.95
N GLU A 40 -20.00 27.48 17.49
CA GLU A 40 -18.89 28.41 17.66
C GLU A 40 -19.06 29.32 18.88
N THR A 41 -18.02 30.09 19.21
CA THR A 41 -18.13 31.13 20.25
C THR A 41 -19.23 32.16 19.87
N PRO A 42 -20.36 32.27 20.61
CA PRO A 42 -21.55 32.99 20.13
C PRO A 42 -21.29 34.45 19.76
N ASN A 43 -20.44 35.13 20.53
CA ASN A 43 -20.17 36.57 20.39
C ASN A 43 -19.01 36.90 19.43
N LYS A 44 -18.37 35.91 18.81
CA LYS A 44 -17.25 36.12 17.87
C LYS A 44 -17.28 35.16 16.69
N GLY A 45 -17.05 33.88 16.94
CA GLY A 45 -17.05 32.84 15.91
C GLY A 45 -18.41 32.75 15.22
N GLY A 46 -19.51 32.68 15.98
CA GLY A 46 -20.87 32.60 15.41
C GLY A 46 -21.24 33.80 14.54
N VAL A 47 -20.90 35.03 14.99
CA VAL A 47 -21.11 36.26 14.21
C VAL A 47 -20.28 36.25 12.91
N ALA A 48 -19.05 35.73 12.96
CA ALA A 48 -18.22 35.60 11.78
C ALA A 48 -18.79 34.58 10.78
N VAL A 49 -19.24 33.41 11.24
CA VAL A 49 -19.87 32.39 10.37
C VAL A 49 -21.08 32.98 9.65
N ALA A 50 -21.99 33.66 10.38
CA ALA A 50 -23.17 34.29 9.81
C ALA A 50 -22.82 35.30 8.70
N LYS A 51 -21.86 36.20 8.98
CA LYS A 51 -21.40 37.20 8.02
C LYS A 51 -20.74 36.58 6.78
N MET A 52 -19.95 35.53 6.97
CA MET A 52 -19.31 34.80 5.88
C MET A 52 -20.35 34.13 4.98
N VAL A 53 -21.35 33.48 5.56
CA VAL A 53 -22.45 32.84 4.81
C VAL A 53 -23.21 33.85 3.94
N GLU A 54 -23.57 35.01 4.49
CA GLU A 54 -24.22 36.08 3.72
C GLU A 54 -23.36 36.53 2.53
N GLU A 55 -22.06 36.73 2.75
CA GLU A 55 -21.16 37.20 1.70
C GLU A 55 -20.88 36.12 0.64
N ILE A 56 -20.79 34.84 1.02
CA ILE A 56 -20.66 33.72 0.08
C ILE A 56 -21.90 33.63 -0.81
N ILE A 57 -23.12 33.71 -0.25
CA ILE A 57 -24.35 33.68 -1.05
C ILE A 57 -24.41 34.91 -1.97
N LYS A 58 -24.01 36.08 -1.49
CA LYS A 58 -24.02 37.31 -2.29
C LYS A 58 -23.02 37.30 -3.44
N GLN A 59 -21.79 36.86 -3.18
CA GLN A 59 -20.72 36.80 -4.19
C GLN A 59 -20.73 35.51 -5.00
N GLN A 60 -21.51 34.52 -4.57
CA GLN A 60 -21.52 33.14 -5.05
C GLN A 60 -20.16 32.43 -4.89
N SER A 61 -19.22 32.98 -4.13
CA SER A 61 -17.82 32.57 -4.09
C SER A 61 -17.33 32.24 -2.69
N VAL A 62 -16.43 31.27 -2.59
CA VAL A 62 -15.64 30.99 -1.37
C VAL A 62 -14.30 31.76 -1.36
N GLU A 63 -13.98 32.49 -2.44
CA GLU A 63 -12.82 33.38 -2.50
C GLU A 63 -13.15 34.76 -1.92
N ILE A 64 -13.52 34.78 -0.64
CA ILE A 64 -13.83 36.02 0.10
C ILE A 64 -12.89 36.20 1.30
N ASP A 65 -12.72 37.44 1.76
CA ASP A 65 -11.87 37.75 2.91
C ASP A 65 -12.43 37.19 4.22
N THR A 66 -11.53 36.79 5.12
CA THR A 66 -11.89 36.35 6.48
C THR A 66 -12.32 37.53 7.37
N VAL A 67 -13.10 37.23 8.42
CA VAL A 67 -13.53 38.25 9.40
C VAL A 67 -12.41 38.50 10.42
N SER A 68 -11.99 39.76 10.55
CA SER A 68 -10.95 40.16 11.51
C SER A 68 -11.30 39.74 12.94
N GLY A 69 -10.35 39.09 13.62
CA GLY A 69 -10.52 38.60 14.98
C GLY A 69 -11.27 37.26 15.10
N ALA A 70 -11.61 36.62 13.98
CA ALA A 70 -12.29 35.32 13.92
C ALA A 70 -11.73 34.43 12.78
N THR A 71 -10.40 34.42 12.59
CA THR A 71 -9.72 33.75 11.48
C THR A 71 -10.06 32.26 11.39
N TYR A 72 -9.94 31.51 12.49
CA TYR A 72 -10.20 30.07 12.51
C TYR A 72 -11.65 29.72 12.15
N ALA A 73 -12.62 30.47 12.67
CA ALA A 73 -14.03 30.28 12.31
C ALA A 73 -14.28 30.65 10.84
N SER A 74 -13.70 31.74 10.35
CA SER A 74 -13.84 32.19 8.96
C SER A 74 -13.28 31.17 7.97
N GLU A 75 -12.06 30.69 8.20
CA GLU A 75 -11.42 29.66 7.36
C GLU A 75 -12.15 28.31 7.45
N GLY A 76 -12.71 27.99 8.63
CA GLY A 76 -13.56 26.81 8.81
C GLY A 76 -14.83 26.91 7.96
N THR A 77 -15.54 28.04 7.97
CA THR A 77 -16.72 28.25 7.11
C THR A 77 -16.38 28.11 5.64
N LEU A 78 -15.30 28.76 5.17
CA LEU A 78 -14.87 28.67 3.77
C LEU A 78 -14.58 27.24 3.35
N ARG A 79 -13.83 26.48 4.17
CA ARG A 79 -13.51 25.08 3.90
C ARG A 79 -14.76 24.19 3.91
N ALA A 80 -15.69 24.40 4.83
CA ALA A 80 -16.92 23.65 4.91
C ALA A 80 -17.79 23.88 3.65
N VAL A 81 -17.94 25.14 3.22
CA VAL A 81 -18.72 25.46 2.00
C VAL A 81 -18.01 24.97 0.74
N ASP A 82 -16.69 25.15 0.64
CA ASP A 82 -15.91 24.62 -0.48
C ASP A 82 -16.05 23.10 -0.60
N TYR A 83 -16.07 22.38 0.53
CA TYR A 83 -16.36 20.94 0.56
C TYR A 83 -17.70 20.62 -0.09
N ALA A 84 -18.78 21.22 0.41
CA ALA A 84 -20.12 21.01 -0.12
C ALA A 84 -20.21 21.31 -1.63
N LEU A 85 -19.59 22.40 -2.08
CA LEU A 85 -19.57 22.76 -3.50
C LEU A 85 -18.72 21.81 -4.35
N GLY A 86 -17.64 21.23 -3.79
CA GLY A 86 -16.89 20.16 -4.45
C GLY A 86 -17.72 18.89 -4.66
N VAL A 87 -18.58 18.55 -3.69
CA VAL A 87 -19.56 17.45 -3.84
C VAL A 87 -20.57 17.78 -4.92
N ALA A 88 -21.09 19.01 -4.95
CA ALA A 88 -22.01 19.47 -5.99
C ALA A 88 -21.42 19.38 -7.41
N ARG A 89 -20.09 19.54 -7.56
CA ARG A 89 -19.37 19.37 -8.83
C ARG A 89 -19.03 17.91 -9.16
N GLY A 90 -19.24 16.98 -8.22
CA GLY A 90 -18.78 15.59 -8.33
C GLY A 90 -17.26 15.44 -8.20
N GLU A 91 -16.59 16.42 -7.62
CA GLU A 91 -15.14 16.42 -7.36
C GLU A 91 -14.80 15.77 -6.00
N ARG A 92 -15.80 15.69 -5.09
CA ARG A 92 -15.67 15.17 -3.73
C ARG A 92 -16.83 14.23 -3.40
N ALA A 93 -16.60 13.26 -2.52
CA ALA A 93 -17.65 12.37 -2.03
C ALA A 93 -18.58 13.11 -1.04
N PRO A 94 -19.90 12.84 -1.03
CA PRO A 94 -20.81 13.34 0.00
C PRO A 94 -20.33 12.96 1.40
N ILE A 95 -20.69 13.74 2.43
CA ILE A 95 -20.43 13.34 3.82
C ILE A 95 -21.30 12.10 4.12
N ASP A 96 -20.66 10.97 4.43
CA ASP A 96 -21.35 9.73 4.78
C ASP A 96 -22.08 9.91 6.13
N GLY A 97 -23.42 9.87 6.12
CA GLY A 97 -24.30 10.01 7.29
C GLY A 97 -25.23 11.24 7.27
N GLU A 98 -26.35 11.16 7.98
CA GLU A 98 -27.32 12.25 8.12
C GLU A 98 -26.95 13.18 9.29
N PHE A 99 -26.85 14.49 9.07
CA PHE A 99 -26.64 15.42 10.18
C PHE A 99 -27.92 15.58 11.00
N ASN A 100 -27.89 15.18 12.27
CA ASN A 100 -29.01 15.36 13.17
C ASN A 100 -28.95 16.77 13.80
N GLU A 101 -29.89 17.62 13.38
CA GLU A 101 -29.99 19.02 13.83
C GLU A 101 -30.18 19.17 15.36
N LYS A 102 -30.73 18.15 16.04
CA LYS A 102 -30.98 18.21 17.50
C LYS A 102 -29.77 17.83 18.33
N SER A 103 -28.98 16.85 17.88
CA SER A 103 -27.77 16.40 18.59
C SER A 103 -26.50 17.08 18.10
N GLY A 104 -26.53 17.72 16.92
CA GLY A 104 -25.35 18.32 16.30
C GLY A 104 -24.32 17.29 15.82
N THR A 105 -24.71 16.02 15.67
CA THR A 105 -23.84 14.90 15.29
C THR A 105 -24.20 14.36 13.91
N ILE A 106 -23.23 13.74 13.24
CA ILE A 106 -23.50 12.90 12.07
C ILE A 106 -24.06 11.58 12.60
N GLU A 107 -25.30 11.26 12.21
CA GLU A 107 -25.94 9.97 12.41
C GLU A 107 -25.59 9.06 11.24
N HIS A 108 -24.98 7.93 11.58
CA HIS A 108 -24.74 6.85 10.64
C HIS A 108 -25.88 5.83 10.72
N HIS A 109 -25.93 4.91 9.77
CA HIS A 109 -26.80 3.74 9.84
C HIS A 109 -25.94 2.48 9.68
N PHE A 110 -25.40 2.02 10.79
CA PHE A 110 -24.58 0.82 10.87
C PHE A 110 -25.35 -0.34 11.47
N THR A 111 -25.05 -1.54 11.02
CA THR A 111 -25.24 -2.72 11.85
C THR A 111 -24.22 -2.66 12.98
N SER A 112 -24.65 -2.75 14.23
CA SER A 112 -23.72 -2.69 15.37
C SER A 112 -22.78 -3.90 15.37
N GLY A 113 -21.49 -3.66 15.59
CA GLY A 113 -20.48 -4.70 15.55
C GLY A 113 -19.05 -4.15 15.48
N THR A 114 -18.08 -5.06 15.35
CA THR A 114 -16.70 -4.72 15.03
C THR A 114 -16.36 -5.27 13.67
N TYR A 115 -15.90 -4.40 12.78
CA TYR A 115 -15.62 -4.71 11.39
C TYR A 115 -14.15 -4.44 11.09
N SER A 116 -13.53 -5.33 10.33
CA SER A 116 -12.13 -5.19 9.95
C SER A 116 -12.02 -4.64 8.54
N GLY A 117 -11.01 -3.81 8.30
CA GLY A 117 -10.62 -3.38 6.97
C GLY A 117 -9.13 -3.16 6.86
N ASN A 118 -8.64 -3.21 5.62
CA ASN A 118 -7.22 -3.13 5.30
C ASN A 118 -6.98 -2.10 4.19
N GLY A 119 -5.79 -1.51 4.20
CA GLY A 119 -5.34 -0.56 3.18
C GLY A 119 -3.83 -0.45 3.11
N ASP A 120 -3.32 0.02 1.97
CA ASP A 120 -1.89 0.04 1.71
C ASP A 120 -1.20 1.27 2.34
N GLY A 121 -0.34 1.05 3.35
CA GLY A 121 0.51 2.07 3.98
C GLY A 121 1.92 2.17 3.39
N TYR A 122 2.78 3.03 3.97
CA TYR A 122 4.13 3.27 3.44
C TYR A 122 5.13 2.15 3.79
N LYS A 123 5.07 1.56 4.99
CA LYS A 123 5.93 0.41 5.37
C LYS A 123 5.23 -0.94 5.31
N GLY A 124 3.95 -0.98 4.99
CA GLY A 124 3.16 -2.19 4.95
C GLY A 124 1.68 -1.88 5.07
N GLU A 125 0.90 -2.94 5.15
CA GLU A 125 -0.55 -2.87 5.28
C GLU A 125 -0.97 -2.25 6.63
N ILE A 126 -2.00 -1.43 6.56
CA ILE A 126 -2.69 -0.82 7.68
C ILE A 126 -3.99 -1.59 7.85
N ASN A 127 -4.15 -2.23 9.01
CA ASN A 127 -5.35 -2.96 9.38
C ASN A 127 -6.08 -2.20 10.47
N LEU A 128 -7.38 -1.97 10.29
CA LEU A 128 -8.24 -1.32 11.27
C LEU A 128 -9.33 -2.29 11.74
N ASN A 129 -9.54 -2.38 13.06
CA ASN A 129 -10.77 -2.90 13.64
C ASN A 129 -11.63 -1.73 14.10
N VAL A 130 -12.79 -1.57 13.45
CA VAL A 130 -13.71 -0.46 13.66
C VAL A 130 -14.95 -0.97 14.38
N THR A 131 -15.13 -0.56 15.63
CA THR A 131 -16.34 -0.85 16.42
C THR A 131 -17.36 0.26 16.23
N VAL A 132 -18.57 -0.11 15.83
CA VAL A 132 -19.68 0.81 15.62
C VAL A 132 -20.91 0.38 16.43
N SER A 133 -21.66 1.36 16.94
CA SER A 133 -23.06 1.21 17.30
C SER A 133 -23.93 1.67 16.12
N GLU A 134 -25.26 1.53 16.21
CA GLU A 134 -26.19 1.82 15.11
C GLU A 134 -25.92 3.17 14.44
N ASN A 135 -25.54 4.20 15.22
CA ASN A 135 -25.40 5.57 14.72
C ASN A 135 -24.01 6.18 14.95
N LYS A 136 -23.00 5.41 15.40
CA LYS A 136 -21.74 5.98 15.88
C LYS A 136 -20.54 5.04 15.70
N ILE A 137 -19.39 5.61 15.36
CA ILE A 137 -18.07 4.98 15.43
C ILE A 137 -17.54 5.10 16.87
N GLU A 138 -17.51 3.99 17.58
CA GLU A 138 -17.14 3.94 19.00
C GLU A 138 -15.63 3.82 19.20
N LYS A 139 -14.96 3.04 18.35
CA LYS A 139 -13.55 2.70 18.50
C LYS A 139 -12.94 2.35 17.14
N ILE A 140 -11.68 2.73 16.94
CA ILE A 140 -10.86 2.25 15.83
C ILE A 140 -9.53 1.79 16.41
N GLU A 141 -9.16 0.55 16.14
CA GLU A 141 -7.89 -0.04 16.55
C GLU A 141 -7.02 -0.30 15.34
N TYR A 142 -5.83 0.28 15.34
CA TYR A 142 -4.85 0.11 14.28
C TYR A 142 -3.88 -1.04 14.60
N GLN A 143 -3.60 -1.85 13.59
CA GLN A 143 -2.52 -2.82 13.56
C GLN A 143 -1.77 -2.71 12.23
N GLY A 144 -0.44 -2.67 12.27
CA GLY A 144 0.37 -2.59 11.06
C GLY A 144 1.82 -2.21 11.34
N LYS A 145 2.59 -2.09 10.26
CA LYS A 145 3.96 -1.57 10.32
C LYS A 145 4.03 -0.24 9.60
N GLU A 146 4.54 0.77 10.29
CA GLU A 146 4.76 2.10 9.74
C GLU A 146 6.00 2.77 10.38
N THR A 147 6.50 3.84 9.75
CA THR A 147 7.42 4.80 10.36
C THR A 147 6.75 5.43 11.58
N ALA A 148 7.17 5.01 12.77
CA ALA A 148 6.55 5.40 14.04
C ALA A 148 6.26 6.90 14.13
N ASP A 149 7.26 7.74 13.87
CA ASP A 149 7.16 9.19 14.05
C ASP A 149 6.48 9.95 12.90
N ILE A 150 6.22 9.30 11.76
CA ILE A 150 5.63 9.94 10.58
C ILE A 150 4.30 9.28 10.26
N GLY A 151 4.31 8.10 9.66
CA GLY A 151 3.07 7.45 9.27
C GLY A 151 2.30 6.88 10.46
N GLY A 152 2.98 6.37 11.50
CA GLY A 152 2.33 5.89 12.73
C GLY A 152 1.56 7.01 13.42
N LYS A 153 2.24 8.13 13.68
CA LYS A 153 1.61 9.33 14.21
C LYS A 153 0.49 9.88 13.32
N ALA A 154 0.67 9.86 12.00
CA ALA A 154 -0.38 10.29 11.08
C ALA A 154 -1.64 9.42 11.19
N ILE A 155 -1.49 8.10 11.32
CA ILE A 155 -2.61 7.16 11.52
C ILE A 155 -3.32 7.47 12.84
N GLU A 156 -2.57 7.68 13.94
CA GLU A 156 -3.13 8.04 15.24
C GLU A 156 -3.92 9.35 15.20
N ASP A 157 -3.37 10.39 14.55
CA ASP A 157 -4.01 11.70 14.40
C ASP A 157 -5.30 11.61 13.55
N ILE A 158 -5.27 10.80 12.49
CA ILE A 158 -6.44 10.51 11.65
C ILE A 158 -7.53 9.79 12.46
N ILE A 159 -7.18 8.71 13.17
CA ILE A 159 -8.12 7.95 14.01
C ILE A 159 -8.76 8.85 15.07
N ALA A 160 -7.96 9.67 15.76
CA ALA A 160 -8.47 10.62 16.75
C ALA A 160 -9.43 11.63 16.10
N THR A 161 -9.14 12.07 14.89
CA THR A 161 -10.00 12.98 14.12
C THR A 161 -11.32 12.31 13.73
N ILE A 162 -11.30 11.06 13.27
CA ILE A 162 -12.52 10.29 12.94
C ILE A 162 -13.37 10.09 14.19
N LEU A 163 -12.79 9.65 15.31
CA LEU A 163 -13.54 9.40 16.55
C LEU A 163 -14.13 10.68 17.14
N ARG A 164 -13.40 11.81 17.06
CA ARG A 164 -13.91 13.12 17.49
C ARG A 164 -14.99 13.64 16.56
N SER A 165 -14.78 13.49 15.26
CA SER A 165 -15.66 14.09 14.26
C SER A 165 -16.89 13.23 14.02
N GLN A 166 -16.80 11.91 14.12
CA GLN A 166 -17.75 10.95 13.58
C GLN A 166 -17.90 11.10 12.05
N SER A 167 -16.86 11.58 11.37
CA SER A 167 -16.81 11.66 9.91
C SER A 167 -15.73 10.74 9.39
N THR A 168 -16.06 10.01 8.32
CA THR A 168 -15.14 9.16 7.57
C THR A 168 -14.21 9.98 6.67
N GLN A 169 -14.54 11.25 6.39
CA GLN A 169 -13.78 12.10 5.50
C GLN A 169 -12.66 12.83 6.27
N VAL A 170 -11.43 12.37 6.08
CA VAL A 170 -10.24 12.93 6.74
C VAL A 170 -9.18 13.31 5.71
N ASP A 171 -8.57 14.47 5.91
CA ASP A 171 -7.51 14.97 5.03
C ASP A 171 -6.23 14.13 5.16
N SER A 172 -5.51 13.99 4.05
CA SER A 172 -4.18 13.39 4.08
C SER A 172 -3.19 14.27 4.86
N ILE A 173 -2.35 13.65 5.69
CA ILE A 173 -1.32 14.36 6.44
C ILE A 173 -0.07 14.56 5.56
N SER A 174 0.44 15.79 5.55
CA SER A 174 1.65 16.14 4.79
C SER A 174 2.85 15.29 5.20
N GLY A 175 3.51 14.66 4.22
CA GLY A 175 4.64 13.76 4.46
C GLY A 175 4.26 12.33 4.84
N ALA A 176 2.97 12.02 4.97
CA ALA A 176 2.44 10.70 5.31
C ALA A 176 1.35 10.20 4.35
N THR A 177 1.37 10.65 3.09
CA THR A 177 0.30 10.43 2.10
C THR A 177 -0.13 8.97 1.93
N PHE A 178 0.83 8.04 1.83
CA PHE A 178 0.52 6.60 1.72
C PHE A 178 -0.17 6.07 2.97
N SER A 179 0.34 6.42 4.16
CA SER A 179 -0.28 6.00 5.42
C SER A 179 -1.67 6.59 5.63
N SER A 180 -1.88 7.86 5.27
CA SER A 180 -3.21 8.49 5.33
C SER A 180 -4.21 7.83 4.40
N ARG A 181 -3.81 7.55 3.15
CA ARG A 181 -4.66 6.89 2.17
C ARG A 181 -4.99 5.45 2.58
N GLY A 182 -4.00 4.68 3.04
CA GLY A 182 -4.23 3.32 3.52
C GLY A 182 -5.16 3.26 4.74
N THR A 183 -5.12 4.29 5.61
CA THR A 183 -6.05 4.41 6.74
C THR A 183 -7.47 4.69 6.26
N GLN A 184 -7.64 5.57 5.28
CA GLN A 184 -8.94 5.85 4.67
C GLN A 184 -9.51 4.60 4.00
N GLU A 185 -8.71 3.89 3.19
CA GLU A 185 -9.12 2.66 2.51
C GLU A 185 -9.58 1.58 3.51
N ALA A 186 -8.81 1.37 4.58
CA ALA A 186 -9.16 0.43 5.64
C ALA A 186 -10.46 0.81 6.38
N LEU A 187 -10.67 2.11 6.62
CA LEU A 187 -11.88 2.63 7.26
C LEU A 187 -13.11 2.47 6.39
N ASP A 188 -13.02 2.89 5.12
CA ASP A 188 -14.11 2.82 4.15
C ASP A 188 -14.58 1.37 3.96
N TYR A 189 -13.62 0.45 3.92
CA TYR A 189 -13.88 -0.98 3.82
C TYR A 189 -14.65 -1.51 5.05
N ALA A 190 -14.16 -1.24 6.25
CA ALA A 190 -14.80 -1.70 7.49
C ALA A 190 -16.23 -1.12 7.64
N LEU A 191 -16.41 0.16 7.32
CA LEU A 191 -17.71 0.81 7.43
C LEU A 191 -18.67 0.44 6.29
N GLY A 192 -18.17 0.11 5.10
CA GLY A 192 -18.97 -0.45 4.02
C GLY A 192 -19.62 -1.79 4.40
N ILE A 193 -18.89 -2.64 5.14
CA ILE A 193 -19.48 -3.86 5.72
C ILE A 193 -20.53 -3.51 6.77
N ALA A 194 -20.22 -2.57 7.67
CA ALA A 194 -21.15 -2.14 8.70
C ALA A 194 -22.48 -1.61 8.13
N ARG A 195 -22.44 -0.94 6.97
CA ARG A 195 -23.62 -0.44 6.25
C ARG A 195 -24.32 -1.48 5.37
N GLY A 196 -23.76 -2.70 5.26
CA GLY A 196 -24.26 -3.75 4.36
C GLY A 196 -24.05 -3.44 2.87
N GLU A 197 -23.14 -2.53 2.55
CA GLU A 197 -22.75 -2.16 1.19
C GLU A 197 -21.73 -3.15 0.61
N ILE A 198 -20.92 -3.74 1.50
CA ILE A 198 -19.91 -4.74 1.19
C ILE A 198 -20.32 -6.04 1.88
N ASP A 199 -20.39 -7.12 1.10
CA ASP A 199 -20.62 -8.46 1.65
C ASP A 199 -19.37 -8.92 2.42
N PRO A 200 -19.44 -9.15 3.74
CA PRO A 200 -18.30 -9.60 4.54
C PRO A 200 -17.77 -10.97 4.15
N GLU A 201 -18.53 -11.78 3.41
CA GLU A 201 -18.07 -13.06 2.85
C GLU A 201 -17.51 -12.94 1.42
N ALA A 202 -17.70 -11.79 0.76
CA ALA A 202 -17.13 -11.54 -0.57
C ALA A 202 -15.65 -11.11 -0.52
N ALA A 203 -15.12 -10.85 0.67
CA ALA A 203 -13.71 -10.54 0.87
C ALA A 203 -13.08 -11.44 1.93
N PRO A 204 -11.76 -11.66 1.86
CA PRO A 204 -11.08 -12.51 2.81
C PRO A 204 -11.22 -11.92 4.22
N LYS A 205 -11.53 -12.76 5.22
CA LYS A 205 -11.49 -12.32 6.61
C LYS A 205 -10.06 -11.89 6.94
N LEU A 206 -9.88 -10.94 7.87
CA LEU A 206 -8.55 -10.45 8.26
C LEU A 206 -7.62 -11.57 8.76
N GLU A 207 -8.22 -12.65 9.29
CA GLU A 207 -7.56 -13.88 9.71
C GLU A 207 -7.15 -14.79 8.53
N ASP A 208 -7.76 -14.58 7.37
CA ASP A 208 -7.57 -15.30 6.10
C ASP A 208 -6.66 -14.55 5.11
N LEU A 209 -6.24 -13.31 5.41
CA LEU A 209 -5.31 -12.56 4.57
C LEU A 209 -3.86 -13.02 4.81
N GLU A 210 -3.25 -13.61 3.78
CA GLU A 210 -1.84 -13.97 3.85
C GLU A 210 -0.94 -12.73 3.98
N PRO A 211 0.00 -12.69 4.95
CA PRO A 211 0.94 -11.60 5.10
C PRO A 211 1.74 -11.34 3.82
N ARG A 212 1.69 -10.11 3.31
CA ARG A 212 2.48 -9.68 2.14
C ARG A 212 3.81 -9.05 2.55
N ILE A 213 4.89 -9.47 1.89
CA ILE A 213 6.22 -8.87 1.98
C ILE A 213 6.37 -7.76 0.93
N GLN A 214 6.81 -6.59 1.37
CA GLN A 214 6.98 -5.40 0.54
C GLN A 214 8.37 -5.34 -0.12
N PHE A 215 8.39 -5.21 -1.45
CA PHE A 215 9.57 -5.03 -2.29
C PHE A 215 9.60 -3.63 -2.92
N ARG A 216 10.69 -3.23 -3.59
CA ARG A 216 10.75 -1.92 -4.29
C ARG A 216 9.74 -1.78 -5.43
N GLY A 217 9.34 -2.90 -6.04
CA GLY A 217 8.47 -2.93 -7.22
C GLY A 217 7.06 -3.45 -6.96
N GLY A 218 6.64 -3.61 -5.70
CA GLY A 218 5.34 -4.17 -5.33
C GLY A 218 5.39 -5.02 -4.07
N SER A 219 4.37 -5.85 -3.84
CA SER A 219 4.27 -6.74 -2.68
C SER A 219 3.84 -8.16 -3.08
N LEU A 220 4.34 -9.18 -2.37
CA LEU A 220 4.02 -10.59 -2.61
C LEU A 220 3.75 -11.30 -1.29
N THR A 221 2.84 -12.27 -1.26
CA THR A 221 2.72 -13.18 -0.09
C THR A 221 3.94 -14.11 -0.01
N ILE A 222 4.11 -14.79 1.14
CA ILE A 222 5.16 -15.81 1.27
C ILE A 222 4.96 -16.94 0.24
N GLU A 223 3.72 -17.41 0.07
CA GLU A 223 3.39 -18.42 -0.95
C GLU A 223 3.80 -17.96 -2.35
N GLN A 224 3.52 -16.70 -2.71
CA GLN A 224 3.89 -16.14 -3.99
C GLN A 224 5.41 -16.05 -4.18
N ILE A 225 6.16 -15.70 -3.12
CA ILE A 225 7.63 -15.67 -3.17
C ILE A 225 8.20 -17.07 -3.40
N GLU A 226 7.72 -18.06 -2.64
CA GLU A 226 8.13 -19.45 -2.78
C GLU A 226 7.80 -19.99 -4.17
N ALA A 227 6.57 -19.76 -4.65
CA ALA A 227 6.14 -20.17 -5.98
C ALA A 227 7.00 -19.54 -7.09
N ILE A 228 7.30 -18.24 -7.00
CA ILE A 228 8.17 -17.56 -7.98
C ILE A 228 9.57 -18.19 -7.96
N LEU A 229 10.18 -18.35 -6.79
CA LEU A 229 11.53 -18.90 -6.67
C LEU A 229 11.62 -20.35 -7.17
N ASN A 230 10.58 -21.16 -6.94
CA ASN A 230 10.49 -22.53 -7.43
C ASN A 230 10.17 -22.62 -8.93
N THR A 231 9.55 -21.59 -9.52
CA THR A 231 9.23 -21.56 -10.96
C THR A 231 10.42 -21.14 -11.83
N LEU A 232 11.41 -20.46 -11.25
CA LEU A 232 12.60 -20.05 -11.99
C LEU A 232 13.33 -21.28 -12.56
N PRO A 233 13.78 -21.27 -13.83
CA PRO A 233 14.47 -22.40 -14.46
C PRO A 233 15.95 -22.48 -14.02
N VAL A 234 16.20 -22.28 -12.73
CA VAL A 234 17.50 -22.35 -12.07
C VAL A 234 17.32 -22.94 -10.68
N GLU A 235 18.30 -23.73 -10.24
CA GLU A 235 18.40 -24.09 -8.83
C GLU A 235 19.04 -22.91 -8.11
N ILE A 236 18.46 -22.50 -6.99
CA ILE A 236 18.97 -21.40 -6.16
C ILE A 236 19.37 -21.97 -4.82
N THR A 237 20.49 -21.50 -4.32
CA THR A 237 21.02 -21.78 -2.98
C THR A 237 21.47 -20.45 -2.39
N PHE A 238 21.07 -20.16 -1.16
CA PHE A 238 21.52 -18.99 -0.43
C PHE A 238 22.27 -19.37 0.84
N VAL A 239 23.43 -18.73 0.99
CA VAL A 239 24.30 -18.85 2.15
C VAL A 239 24.37 -17.49 2.84
N GLY A 240 24.06 -17.47 4.13
CA GLY A 240 24.02 -16.27 4.93
C GLY A 240 25.41 -15.67 5.23
N PRO A 241 25.45 -14.52 5.92
CA PRO A 241 26.68 -13.80 6.22
C PRO A 241 27.58 -14.56 7.22
N ASP A 242 27.03 -15.51 7.97
CA ASP A 242 27.74 -16.41 8.87
C ASP A 242 28.23 -17.71 8.19
N LEU A 243 28.21 -17.73 6.85
CA LEU A 243 28.57 -18.86 6.01
C LEU A 243 27.73 -20.12 6.25
N ARG A 244 26.50 -19.96 6.76
CA ARG A 244 25.55 -21.06 6.91
C ARG A 244 24.57 -21.12 5.75
N PHE A 245 24.26 -22.34 5.33
CA PHE A 245 23.25 -22.59 4.31
C PHE A 245 21.86 -22.28 4.87
N GLN A 246 21.14 -21.34 4.26
CA GLN A 246 19.88 -20.83 4.81
C GLN A 246 18.66 -21.15 3.95
N TYR A 247 18.82 -21.28 2.64
CA TYR A 247 17.69 -21.46 1.73
C TYR A 247 18.11 -22.17 0.43
N PHE A 248 17.16 -22.90 -0.14
CA PHE A 248 17.18 -23.38 -1.52
C PHE A 248 15.74 -23.44 -2.06
N ASN A 249 15.55 -23.24 -3.36
CA ASN A 249 14.23 -23.40 -3.99
C ASN A 249 13.89 -24.89 -4.18
N GLU A 250 12.62 -25.25 -4.11
CA GLU A 250 12.16 -26.63 -4.32
C GLU A 250 12.18 -26.97 -5.83
N ASP A 251 12.24 -28.28 -6.16
CA ASP A 251 12.45 -28.83 -7.52
C ASP A 251 13.89 -28.70 -8.10
N HIS A 252 14.80 -29.51 -7.56
CA HIS A 252 16.16 -29.66 -8.08
C HIS A 252 16.30 -30.81 -9.09
N HIS A 253 16.95 -30.56 -10.22
CA HIS A 253 17.23 -31.53 -11.29
C HIS A 253 18.73 -31.85 -11.48
N GLU A 254 19.60 -30.91 -11.13
CA GLU A 254 21.05 -31.00 -11.22
C GLU A 254 21.70 -31.44 -9.91
N PHE A 255 21.44 -30.73 -8.82
CA PHE A 255 22.02 -31.03 -7.52
C PHE A 255 20.97 -31.28 -6.43
N HIS A 256 20.95 -32.50 -5.91
CA HIS A 256 20.08 -32.81 -4.77
C HIS A 256 20.51 -32.02 -3.52
N ARG A 257 19.58 -31.26 -2.94
CA ARG A 257 19.72 -30.61 -1.63
C ARG A 257 18.83 -31.32 -0.61
N SER A 258 19.34 -31.51 0.60
CA SER A 258 18.59 -32.07 1.71
C SER A 258 18.17 -30.97 2.68
N LYS A 259 16.94 -31.03 3.19
CA LYS A 259 16.48 -30.16 4.29
C LYS A 259 17.39 -30.29 5.54
N ALA A 260 18.07 -31.43 5.71
CA ALA A 260 19.04 -31.63 6.79
C ALA A 260 20.31 -30.75 6.67
N SER A 261 20.58 -30.20 5.49
CA SER A 261 21.72 -29.29 5.26
C SER A 261 21.44 -27.85 5.70
N LEU A 262 20.18 -27.48 5.95
CA LEU A 262 19.81 -26.15 6.45
C LEU A 262 20.49 -25.88 7.80
N GLY A 263 21.11 -24.71 7.91
CA GLY A 263 21.92 -24.30 9.06
C GLY A 263 23.33 -24.87 9.12
N SER A 264 23.70 -25.82 8.25
CA SER A 264 25.07 -26.34 8.18
C SER A 264 26.04 -25.28 7.64
N HIS A 265 27.29 -25.33 8.12
CA HIS A 265 28.32 -24.44 7.61
C HIS A 265 28.70 -24.85 6.16
N PHE A 266 28.81 -23.88 5.27
CA PHE A 266 28.96 -24.09 3.82
C PHE A 266 30.12 -25.04 3.47
N ILE A 267 31.25 -24.90 4.15
CA ILE A 267 32.45 -25.73 3.93
C ILE A 267 32.15 -27.22 4.24
N ASP A 268 31.34 -27.50 5.27
CA ASP A 268 31.07 -28.87 5.71
C ASP A 268 30.15 -29.63 4.76
N CYS A 269 29.37 -28.90 3.95
CA CYS A 269 28.53 -29.45 2.90
C CYS A 269 29.36 -29.99 1.70
N HIS A 270 30.67 -29.78 1.68
CA HIS A 270 31.54 -30.15 0.55
C HIS A 270 32.54 -31.26 0.91
N PRO A 271 32.89 -32.13 -0.07
CA PRO A 271 33.91 -33.16 0.10
C PRO A 271 35.26 -32.59 0.59
N PRO A 272 36.03 -33.31 1.42
CA PRO A 272 37.26 -32.79 2.04
C PRO A 272 38.25 -32.15 1.06
N HIS A 273 38.43 -32.73 -0.13
CA HIS A 273 39.37 -32.25 -1.13
C HIS A 273 38.98 -30.90 -1.78
N LEU A 274 37.72 -30.45 -1.64
CA LEU A 274 37.25 -29.17 -2.17
C LEU A 274 37.18 -28.06 -1.11
N ARG A 275 37.30 -28.40 0.18
CA ARG A 275 37.03 -27.48 1.30
C ARG A 275 37.88 -26.23 1.30
N GLU A 276 39.17 -26.34 0.95
CA GLU A 276 40.08 -25.19 0.88
C GLU A 276 39.63 -24.20 -0.20
N PHE A 277 39.32 -24.71 -1.40
CA PHE A 277 38.86 -23.91 -2.52
C PHE A 277 37.51 -23.22 -2.21
N VAL A 278 36.50 -23.99 -1.78
CA VAL A 278 35.17 -23.43 -1.51
C VAL A 278 35.17 -22.50 -0.29
N GLY A 279 36.04 -22.75 0.70
CA GLY A 279 36.22 -21.88 1.86
C GLY A 279 36.79 -20.52 1.46
N LYS A 280 37.83 -20.51 0.60
CA LYS A 280 38.38 -19.27 0.05
C LYS A 280 37.33 -18.51 -0.77
N LEU A 281 36.63 -19.19 -1.66
CA LEU A 281 35.57 -18.60 -2.48
C LEU A 281 34.47 -17.97 -1.62
N ALA A 282 33.95 -18.72 -0.63
CA ALA A 282 32.92 -18.24 0.27
C ALA A 282 33.36 -17.00 1.07
N GLY A 283 34.60 -16.99 1.57
CA GLY A 283 35.16 -15.84 2.26
C GLY A 283 35.27 -14.60 1.35
N GLU A 284 35.76 -14.77 0.12
CA GLU A 284 35.90 -13.67 -0.83
C GLU A 284 34.54 -13.08 -1.27
N LEU A 285 33.53 -13.95 -1.47
CA LEU A 285 32.16 -13.55 -1.79
C LEU A 285 31.48 -12.86 -0.62
N ALA A 286 31.54 -13.43 0.60
CA ALA A 286 30.96 -12.82 1.80
C ALA A 286 31.62 -11.46 2.14
N ALA A 287 32.91 -11.30 1.86
CA ALA A 287 33.60 -10.01 1.98
C ALA A 287 33.32 -9.04 0.82
N GLY A 288 32.59 -9.46 -0.23
CA GLY A 288 32.33 -8.65 -1.43
C GLY A 288 33.55 -8.38 -2.30
N THR A 289 34.68 -9.05 -2.05
CA THR A 289 35.94 -8.88 -2.79
C THR A 289 35.94 -9.64 -4.12
N ARG A 290 35.11 -10.67 -4.24
CA ARG A 290 34.81 -11.35 -5.51
C ARG A 290 33.42 -10.97 -6.00
N LYS A 291 33.32 -10.54 -7.26
CA LYS A 291 32.06 -10.09 -7.89
C LYS A 291 31.19 -11.25 -8.38
N SER A 292 31.82 -12.31 -8.86
CA SER A 292 31.16 -13.54 -9.32
C SER A 292 32.20 -14.65 -9.47
N GLU A 293 31.76 -15.90 -9.44
CA GLU A 293 32.52 -17.06 -9.92
C GLU A 293 31.59 -17.96 -10.71
N THR A 294 31.99 -18.40 -11.91
CA THR A 294 31.18 -19.31 -12.72
C THR A 294 32.02 -20.48 -13.18
N HIS A 295 31.47 -21.69 -13.00
CA HIS A 295 32.01 -22.93 -13.52
C HIS A 295 30.98 -23.60 -14.41
N TRP A 296 31.45 -24.45 -15.33
CA TRP A 296 30.57 -25.27 -16.14
C TRP A 296 31.15 -26.68 -16.29
N PHE A 297 30.27 -27.65 -16.50
CA PHE A 297 30.66 -29.01 -16.82
C PHE A 297 29.63 -29.67 -17.72
N THR A 298 30.01 -30.80 -18.33
CA THR A 298 29.10 -31.64 -19.11
C THR A 298 28.70 -32.84 -18.28
N ARG A 299 27.40 -33.07 -18.12
CA ARG A 299 26.90 -34.26 -17.42
C ARG A 299 27.22 -35.50 -18.23
N LYS A 300 27.75 -36.54 -17.58
CA LYS A 300 28.27 -37.73 -18.27
C LYS A 300 27.18 -38.67 -18.78
N ASP A 301 26.02 -38.65 -18.14
CA ASP A 301 24.86 -39.49 -18.40
C ASP A 301 24.03 -39.02 -19.60
N ASP A 302 23.73 -37.73 -19.68
CA ASP A 302 22.83 -37.17 -20.70
C ASP A 302 23.46 -36.07 -21.57
N GLY A 303 24.73 -35.72 -21.34
CA GLY A 303 25.47 -34.74 -22.12
C GLY A 303 25.07 -33.27 -21.88
N ARG A 304 24.16 -32.99 -20.94
CA ARG A 304 23.73 -31.61 -20.66
C ARG A 304 24.88 -30.74 -20.18
N LYS A 305 24.88 -29.47 -20.60
CA LYS A 305 25.82 -28.43 -20.17
C LYS A 305 25.27 -27.74 -18.94
N ILE A 306 25.92 -27.92 -17.80
CA ILE A 306 25.48 -27.35 -16.52
C ILE A 306 26.40 -26.18 -16.16
N PHE A 307 25.81 -25.05 -15.82
CA PHE A 307 26.50 -23.85 -15.36
C PHE A 307 26.18 -23.62 -13.89
N ILE A 308 27.21 -23.40 -13.08
CA ILE A 308 27.11 -23.08 -11.65
C ILE A 308 27.69 -21.68 -11.47
N THR A 309 26.94 -20.77 -10.88
CA THR A 309 27.40 -19.39 -10.65
C THR A 309 27.22 -18.99 -9.20
N TYR A 310 28.26 -18.41 -8.62
CA TYR A 310 28.28 -17.84 -7.27
C TYR A 310 28.33 -16.31 -7.35
N LEU A 311 27.48 -15.63 -6.59
CA LEU A 311 27.37 -14.18 -6.56
C LEU A 311 27.24 -13.66 -5.13
N PRO A 312 27.93 -12.58 -4.74
CA PRO A 312 27.62 -11.90 -3.48
C PRO A 312 26.22 -11.30 -3.55
N VAL A 313 25.46 -11.42 -2.45
CA VAL A 313 24.14 -10.79 -2.31
C VAL A 313 24.33 -9.56 -1.43
N THR A 314 24.00 -8.38 -1.95
CA THR A 314 24.17 -7.11 -1.23
C THR A 314 22.83 -6.51 -0.84
N ASN A 315 22.76 -5.91 0.35
CA ASN A 315 21.61 -5.15 0.78
C ASN A 315 21.54 -3.77 0.11
N ARG A 316 20.53 -2.96 0.50
CA ARG A 316 20.29 -1.61 -0.06
C ARG A 316 21.40 -0.59 0.23
N LYS A 317 22.27 -0.86 1.21
CA LYS A 317 23.43 -0.03 1.57
C LYS A 317 24.69 -0.45 0.80
N GLY A 318 24.61 -1.50 -0.02
CA GLY A 318 25.77 -2.08 -0.71
C GLY A 318 26.60 -3.02 0.17
N GLU A 319 26.12 -3.38 1.36
CA GLU A 319 26.80 -4.32 2.25
C GLU A 319 26.45 -5.75 1.84
N THR A 320 27.45 -6.63 1.76
CA THR A 320 27.21 -8.06 1.51
C THR A 320 26.48 -8.69 2.69
N ILE A 321 25.38 -9.37 2.41
CA ILE A 321 24.53 -10.07 3.39
C ILE A 321 24.53 -11.59 3.19
N GLY A 322 25.52 -12.09 2.45
CA GLY A 322 25.64 -13.50 2.08
C GLY A 322 26.03 -13.63 0.62
N PHE A 323 25.90 -14.83 0.09
CA PHE A 323 26.08 -15.10 -1.32
C PHE A 323 25.06 -16.13 -1.80
N MET A 324 24.76 -16.06 -3.09
CA MET A 324 23.87 -16.98 -3.78
C MET A 324 24.68 -17.85 -4.73
N GLU A 325 24.41 -19.14 -4.71
CA GLU A 325 24.75 -20.07 -5.79
C GLU A 325 23.49 -20.26 -6.63
N TYR A 326 23.61 -20.21 -7.96
CA TYR A 326 22.57 -20.73 -8.83
C TYR A 326 23.11 -21.64 -9.92
N VAL A 327 22.32 -22.65 -10.27
CA VAL A 327 22.67 -23.69 -11.25
C VAL A 327 21.66 -23.68 -12.39
N GLN A 328 22.15 -23.70 -13.63
CA GLN A 328 21.30 -23.64 -14.82
C GLN A 328 21.72 -24.70 -15.85
N ASN A 329 20.74 -25.36 -16.45
CA ASN A 329 20.94 -26.15 -17.65
C ASN A 329 21.14 -25.22 -18.85
N GLY A 330 22.38 -25.07 -19.29
CA GLY A 330 22.79 -24.23 -20.40
C GLY A 330 22.58 -24.84 -21.79
N THR A 331 22.25 -26.13 -21.87
CA THR A 331 22.14 -26.88 -23.14
C THR A 331 21.22 -26.21 -24.16
N PRO A 332 20.01 -25.74 -23.80
CA PRO A 332 19.12 -25.09 -24.75
C PRO A 332 19.73 -23.82 -25.38
N PHE A 333 20.47 -23.02 -24.60
CA PHE A 333 21.14 -21.83 -25.12
C PHE A 333 22.30 -22.19 -26.04
N MET A 334 23.11 -23.19 -25.66
CA MET A 334 24.25 -23.63 -26.48
C MET A 334 23.82 -24.22 -27.81
N ASN A 335 22.70 -24.95 -27.86
CA ASN A 335 22.18 -25.53 -29.10
C ASN A 335 21.62 -24.49 -30.07
N THR A 336 21.33 -23.28 -29.59
CA THR A 336 20.69 -22.20 -30.37
C THR A 336 21.64 -21.02 -30.64
N ILE A 337 22.88 -21.05 -30.11
CA ILE A 337 23.83 -19.91 -30.15
C ILE A 337 24.34 -19.57 -31.55
N ASP A 338 24.42 -20.57 -32.44
CA ASP A 338 24.89 -20.40 -33.82
C ASP A 338 23.74 -20.19 -34.81
N GLU A 339 22.50 -20.12 -34.34
CA GLU A 339 21.33 -19.97 -35.20
C GLU A 339 21.18 -18.49 -35.61
N PRO A 340 21.34 -18.17 -36.90
CA PRO A 340 21.60 -16.79 -37.34
C PRO A 340 20.43 -15.82 -37.14
N ASN A 341 19.24 -16.32 -36.82
CA ASN A 341 18.03 -15.57 -36.52
C ASN A 341 16.93 -16.56 -36.11
N LEU A 342 16.48 -16.56 -34.85
CA LEU A 342 15.22 -17.24 -34.53
C LEU A 342 14.27 -16.39 -33.72
N ARG A 343 13.17 -16.08 -34.41
CA ARG A 343 11.84 -15.94 -33.84
C ARG A 343 11.41 -17.32 -33.32
N GLY A 344 12.04 -17.89 -32.29
CA GLY A 344 11.69 -19.21 -31.72
C GLY A 344 11.39 -19.13 -30.22
N GLN A 345 10.64 -20.08 -29.65
CA GLN A 345 10.49 -20.18 -28.18
C GLN A 345 11.65 -20.97 -27.57
N LEU A 346 12.16 -20.57 -26.41
CA LEU A 346 13.21 -21.31 -25.69
C LEU A 346 12.77 -22.73 -25.26
N SER A 347 11.46 -22.90 -25.04
CA SER A 347 10.82 -24.19 -24.74
C SER A 347 10.64 -25.08 -25.97
N ASP A 348 10.44 -24.47 -27.14
CA ASP A 348 10.31 -25.16 -28.42
C ASP A 348 10.91 -24.30 -29.55
N PRO A 349 12.13 -24.62 -30.01
CA PRO A 349 12.81 -23.84 -31.04
C PRO A 349 12.15 -23.96 -32.42
N THR A 350 11.20 -24.90 -32.60
CA THR A 350 10.46 -25.07 -33.85
C THR A 350 9.21 -24.19 -33.95
N GLU A 351 8.75 -23.63 -32.83
CA GLU A 351 7.61 -22.72 -32.80
C GLU A 351 8.01 -21.26 -32.95
N PRO A 352 7.38 -20.49 -33.87
CA PRO A 352 7.65 -19.07 -34.00
C PRO A 352 7.39 -18.29 -32.71
N ASN A 353 8.31 -17.42 -32.29
CA ASN A 353 8.14 -16.52 -31.13
C ASN A 353 7.04 -15.48 -31.43
N PRO A 354 5.85 -15.58 -30.82
CA PRO A 354 4.73 -14.67 -31.11
C PRO A 354 4.93 -13.26 -30.54
N PHE A 355 5.87 -13.09 -29.60
CA PHE A 355 6.23 -11.82 -28.96
C PHE A 355 7.32 -11.06 -29.71
N ALA A 356 8.01 -11.70 -30.66
CA ALA A 356 8.97 -11.06 -31.56
C ALA A 356 8.24 -10.25 -32.64
N ARG A 357 7.42 -9.27 -32.23
CA ARG A 357 6.80 -8.29 -33.13
C ARG A 357 7.70 -7.08 -33.24
N GLU A 358 8.79 -7.19 -33.99
CA GLU A 358 9.38 -6.06 -34.71
C GLU A 358 10.37 -6.57 -35.76
N LYS A 359 10.35 -5.94 -36.94
CA LYS A 359 11.42 -6.07 -37.92
C LYS A 359 12.59 -5.23 -37.39
N TRP A 360 13.55 -5.87 -36.75
CA TRP A 360 14.85 -5.26 -36.52
C TRP A 360 15.57 -5.34 -37.88
N ASN A 361 15.65 -4.18 -38.56
CA ASN A 361 16.34 -4.05 -39.85
C ASN A 361 17.84 -4.29 -39.70
#